data_AF-A0A9E7KZE0-F1
#
_entry.id   AF-A0A9E7KZE0-F1
#
_cell.length_a   1.000
_cell.length_b   1.000
_cell.length_c   1.000
_cell.angle_alpha   90.00
_cell.angle_beta   90.00
_cell.angle_gamma   90.00
#
_symmetry.space_group_name_H-M   'P 1'
#
loop_
_entity.id
_entity.type
_entity.pdbx_description
1 polymer ?
#
loop_
_entity_poly.entity_id
_entity_poly.type
_entity_poly.pdbx_seq_one_letter_code
_entity_poly.pdbx_strand_id
1 'polypeptide(L)' 'EEGVLDPDRCRHVVSKEVFDRWGLALCESALGQNAFYCPYKDCSALLTNDCSGVGCRVTIKASCPHCRTLPV' A
#
# COMPACT_ATOMS: atom_id res chain seq x y z
N GLU A 1 24.14 -7.25 -12.08
CA GLU A 1 23.74 -6.07 -11.31
C GLU A 1 22.81 -5.25 -12.19
N GLU A 2 21.52 -5.51 -12.10
CA GLU A 2 20.57 -5.10 -13.15
C GLU A 2 19.88 -3.79 -12.78
N GLY A 3 20.26 -2.69 -13.45
CA GLY A 3 19.36 -1.62 -13.89
C GLY A 3 18.43 -0.94 -12.87
N VAL A 4 18.61 -1.11 -11.56
CA VAL A 4 17.74 -0.48 -10.56
C VAL A 4 17.97 1.03 -10.59
N LEU A 5 16.99 1.75 -11.11
CA LEU A 5 16.99 3.20 -11.12
C LEU A 5 16.48 3.71 -9.76
N ASP A 6 17.27 4.56 -9.13
CA ASP A 6 16.86 5.30 -7.93
C ASP A 6 15.93 6.46 -8.35
N PRO A 7 14.67 6.48 -7.90
CA PRO A 7 13.72 7.53 -8.26
C PRO A 7 14.24 8.93 -7.97
N ASP A 8 14.87 9.15 -6.80
CA ASP A 8 15.31 10.47 -6.38
C ASP A 8 16.41 11.02 -7.30
N ARG A 9 17.28 10.14 -7.81
CA ARG A 9 18.32 10.50 -8.77
C ARG A 9 17.76 10.79 -10.16
N CYS A 10 16.64 10.19 -10.51
CA CYS A 10 15.96 10.38 -11.79
C CYS A 10 14.96 11.54 -11.80
N ARG A 11 14.63 12.13 -10.63
CA ARG A 11 13.62 13.20 -10.48
C ARG A 11 13.81 14.39 -11.41
N HIS A 12 15.06 14.75 -11.69
CA HIS A 12 15.41 15.86 -12.58
C HIS A 12 15.68 15.42 -14.03
N VAL A 13 15.70 14.12 -14.30
CA VAL A 13 15.95 13.53 -15.63
C VAL A 13 14.65 13.25 -16.36
N VAL A 14 13.63 12.77 -15.64
CA VAL A 14 12.30 12.47 -16.19
C VAL A 14 11.34 13.63 -15.97
N SER A 15 10.25 13.68 -16.74
CA SER A 15 9.20 14.68 -16.53
C SER A 15 8.48 14.43 -15.20
N LYS A 16 7.89 15.49 -14.63
CA LYS A 16 7.10 15.39 -13.39
C LYS A 16 6.00 14.32 -13.50
N GLU A 17 5.29 14.27 -14.63
CA GLU A 17 4.23 13.29 -14.85
C GLU A 17 4.75 11.85 -14.79
N VAL A 18 5.91 11.58 -15.41
CA VAL A 18 6.54 10.26 -15.39
C VAL A 18 7.01 9.91 -13.97
N PHE A 19 7.61 10.86 -13.26
CA PHE A 19 8.04 10.68 -11.88
C PHE A 19 6.86 10.35 -10.95
N ASP A 20 5.76 11.10 -11.06
CA ASP A 20 4.55 10.89 -10.25
C ASP A 20 3.96 9.50 -10.52
N ARG A 21 3.83 9.10 -11.80
CA ARG A 21 3.31 7.78 -12.18
C ARG A 21 4.21 6.64 -11.71
N TRP A 22 5.53 6.82 -11.77
CA TRP A 22 6.47 5.84 -11.26
C TRP A 22 6.36 5.69 -9.74
N GLY A 23 6.27 6.81 -9.00
CA GLY A 23 6.04 6.79 -7.56
C GLY A 23 4.75 6.06 -7.17
N LEU A 24 3.65 6.30 -7.89
CA LEU A 24 2.39 5.57 -7.70
C LEU A 24 2.56 4.06 -7.92
N ALA A 25 3.20 3.66 -9.02
CA ALA A 25 3.45 2.25 -9.32
C ALA A 25 4.32 1.56 -8.27
N LEU A 26 5.32 2.27 -7.70
CA LEU A 26 6.14 1.76 -6.60
C LEU A 26 5.32 1.58 -5.33
N CYS A 27 4.46 2.55 -4.97
CA CYS A 27 3.54 2.42 -3.84
C CYS A 27 2.59 1.23 -4.02
N GLU A 28 1.95 1.09 -5.18
CA GLU A 28 1.06 -0.04 -5.51
C GLU A 28 1.81 -1.38 -5.42
N SER A 29 3.02 -1.45 -5.97
CA SER A 29 3.85 -2.66 -5.91
C SER A 29 4.28 -3.01 -4.47
N ALA A 30 4.54 -2.01 -3.62
CA ALA A 30 4.92 -2.22 -2.23
C ALA A 30 3.73 -2.68 -1.37
N LEU A 31 2.53 -2.16 -1.67
CA LEU A 31 1.30 -2.54 -0.99
C LEU A 31 0.83 -3.96 -1.36
N GLY A 32 1.07 -4.38 -2.61
CA GLY A 32 0.80 -5.74 -3.08
C GLY A 32 -0.65 -6.18 -2.89
N GLN A 33 -0.88 -7.50 -2.84
CA GLN A 33 -2.20 -8.11 -2.56
C GLN A 33 -2.62 -8.00 -1.08
N ASN A 34 -1.77 -7.43 -0.23
CA ASN A 34 -1.95 -7.37 1.22
C ASN A 34 -2.60 -6.07 1.71
N ALA A 35 -2.98 -5.19 0.77
CA ALA A 35 -3.71 -3.98 1.05
C ALA A 35 -5.19 -4.15 0.66
N PHE A 36 -6.10 -3.77 1.57
CA PHE A 36 -7.53 -3.77 1.32
C PHE A 36 -8.15 -2.49 1.86
N TYR A 37 -9.22 -2.06 1.21
CA TYR A 37 -9.98 -0.91 1.67
C TYR A 37 -10.99 -1.33 2.73
N CYS A 38 -11.19 -0.44 3.71
CA CYS A 38 -12.30 -0.55 4.63
C CYS A 38 -13.64 -0.48 3.84
N PRO A 39 -14.54 -1.48 3.95
CA PRO A 39 -15.81 -1.55 3.21
C PRO A 39 -16.83 -0.51 3.69
N TYR A 40 -16.63 0.11 4.85
CA TYR A 40 -17.42 1.26 5.26
C TYR A 40 -17.16 2.43 4.31
N LYS A 41 -18.19 2.78 3.55
CA LYS A 41 -18.15 3.80 2.48
C LYS A 41 -17.57 5.13 2.95
N ASP A 42 -17.92 5.56 4.15
CA ASP A 42 -17.49 6.85 4.73
C ASP A 42 -16.07 6.80 5.33
N CYS A 43 -15.50 5.60 5.49
CA CYS A 43 -14.12 5.44 5.92
C CYS A 43 -13.20 5.23 4.72
N SER A 44 -13.45 4.20 3.92
CA SER A 44 -12.62 3.77 2.78
C SER A 44 -11.11 3.80 3.05
N ALA A 45 -10.69 3.65 4.32
CA ALA A 45 -9.29 3.73 4.70
C ALA A 45 -8.54 2.53 4.14
N LEU A 46 -7.33 2.75 3.65
CA LEU A 46 -6.43 1.70 3.21
C LEU A 46 -5.86 0.99 4.44
N LEU A 47 -6.09 -0.31 4.54
CA LEU A 47 -5.56 -1.18 5.58
C LEU A 47 -4.52 -2.10 4.96
N THR A 48 -3.39 -2.29 5.64
CA THR A 48 -2.33 -3.19 5.22
C THR A 48 -2.13 -4.25 6.28
N ASN A 49 -1.98 -5.50 5.85
CA ASN A 49 -1.59 -6.58 6.75
C ASN A 49 -0.06 -6.58 6.89
N ASP A 50 0.45 -6.06 8.00
CA ASP A 50 1.88 -6.04 8.36
C ASP A 50 2.38 -7.40 8.89
N CYS A 51 1.47 -8.33 9.11
CA CYS A 51 1.77 -9.65 9.64
C CYS A 51 2.55 -10.50 8.62
N SER A 52 3.86 -10.60 8.87
CA SER A 52 4.85 -11.33 8.08
C SER A 52 5.48 -12.42 8.98
N GLY A 53 4.86 -13.61 9.05
CA GLY A 53 5.39 -14.70 9.89
C GLY A 53 4.61 -16.02 9.84
N VAL A 54 5.27 -17.10 10.25
CA VAL A 54 4.67 -18.45 10.37
C VAL A 54 3.66 -18.43 11.52
N GLY A 55 2.37 -18.55 11.20
CA GLY A 55 1.26 -18.37 12.15
C GLY A 55 0.31 -17.23 11.80
N CYS A 56 0.63 -16.47 10.74
CA CYS A 56 -0.27 -15.48 10.16
C CYS A 56 -1.44 -16.19 9.47
N ARG A 57 -2.46 -16.57 10.25
CA ARG A 57 -3.75 -17.01 9.71
C ARG A 57 -4.44 -15.75 9.19
N VAL A 58 -4.80 -15.74 7.91
CA VAL A 58 -5.72 -14.77 7.30
C VAL A 58 -7.07 -14.91 8.01
N THR A 59 -7.16 -14.38 9.21
CA THR A 59 -8.40 -14.27 9.96
C THR A 59 -8.87 -12.87 9.61
N ILE A 60 -9.90 -12.79 8.78
CA ILE A 60 -10.51 -11.55 8.29
C ILE A 60 -11.26 -10.89 9.46
N LYS A 61 -10.51 -10.49 10.49
CA LYS A 61 -10.96 -9.67 11.62
C LYS A 61 -9.99 -8.50 11.73
N ALA A 62 -9.86 -7.76 10.63
CA ALA A 62 -9.12 -6.52 10.66
C ALA A 62 -9.98 -5.47 11.37
N SER A 63 -9.49 -4.95 12.48
CA SER A 63 -10.13 -3.81 13.14
C SER A 63 -9.62 -2.54 12.47
N CYS A 64 -10.50 -1.81 11.77
CA CYS A 64 -10.13 -0.51 11.23
C CYS A 64 -9.95 0.49 12.38
N PRO A 65 -8.78 1.15 12.53
CA PRO A 65 -8.52 2.09 13.62
C PRO A 65 -9.36 3.37 13.52
N HIS A 66 -9.99 3.61 12.38
CA HIS A 66 -10.91 4.71 12.12
C HIS A 66 -12.37 4.33 12.45
N CYS A 67 -12.76 3.07 12.25
CA CYS A 67 -14.12 2.58 12.51
C CYS A 67 -14.27 1.94 13.90
N ARG A 68 -13.49 2.44 14.88
CA ARG A 68 -13.16 1.93 16.24
C ARG A 68 -14.22 1.17 17.06
N THR A 69 -15.44 1.02 16.59
CA THR A 69 -16.57 0.36 17.25
C THR A 69 -17.19 -0.80 16.46
N LEU A 70 -16.78 -1.07 15.21
CA LEU A 70 -17.34 -2.17 14.43
C LEU A 70 -16.24 -3.08 13.83
N PRO A 71 -16.37 -4.41 13.96
CA PRO A 71 -15.56 -5.33 13.18
C PRO A 71 -15.91 -5.14 11.69
N VAL A 72 -14.87 -5.02 10.89
CA VAL A 72 -14.94 -4.97 9.43
C VAL A 72 -15.05 -6.38 8.87
#